data_AF-A0A954Y1J9-F1
#
_entry.id   AF-A0A954Y1J9-F1
#
_cell.length_a   1.000
_cell.length_b   1.000
_cell.length_c   1.000
_cell.angle_alpha   90.00
_cell.angle_beta   90.00
_cell.angle_gamma   90.00
#
_symmetry.space_group_name_H-M   'P 1'
#
loop_
_entity.id
_entity.type
_entity.pdbx_description
1 polymer ?
#
loop_
_entity_poly.entity_id
_entity_poly.type
_entity_poly.pdbx_seq_one_letter_code
_entity_poly.pdbx_strand_id
1 'polypeptide(L)'
;MQASAADSRDAVEQQMAQLKQDLLDAQRMAALGELASTTAHEFNNLLTTILNYAKMGLRHKDEATRTRALEKILAAGTRAEKVTNSVLGMARNRGTSPAPTRLGDLVGETMVLLEREMAKHRIQVEVEIMTDRRALVVGSQIQQVLM
;
A
#
# COMPACT_ATOMS: atom_id res chain seq x y z
N MET A 1 -30.95 -42.36 -15.37
CA MET A 1 -31.34 -41.22 -14.49
C MET A 1 -30.26 -40.82 -13.48
N GLN A 2 -29.40 -41.72 -12.97
CA GLN A 2 -28.36 -41.35 -11.96
C GLN A 2 -27.18 -40.52 -12.51
N ALA A 3 -26.83 -40.63 -13.81
CA ALA A 3 -25.73 -39.85 -14.42
C ALA A 3 -26.00 -38.34 -14.53
N SER A 4 -27.27 -37.93 -14.72
CA SER A 4 -27.66 -36.53 -14.88
C SER A 4 -27.58 -35.71 -13.59
N ALA A 5 -27.74 -36.36 -12.43
CA ALA A 5 -27.64 -35.70 -11.12
C ALA A 5 -26.17 -35.49 -10.68
N ALA A 6 -25.26 -36.36 -11.12
CA ALA A 6 -23.82 -36.21 -10.91
C ALA A 6 -23.26 -35.08 -11.79
N ASP A 7 -23.56 -35.07 -13.09
CA ASP A 7 -23.17 -33.99 -14.01
C ASP A 7 -23.69 -32.61 -13.55
N SER A 8 -24.91 -32.55 -13.00
CA SER A 8 -25.47 -31.30 -12.48
C SER A 8 -24.79 -30.84 -11.18
N ARG A 9 -24.31 -31.76 -10.34
CA ARG A 9 -23.53 -31.40 -9.13
C ARG A 9 -22.16 -30.90 -9.50
N ASP A 10 -21.47 -31.57 -10.42
CA ASP A 10 -20.14 -31.18 -10.88
C ASP A 10 -20.17 -29.81 -11.57
N ALA A 11 -21.21 -29.52 -12.36
CA ALA A 11 -21.44 -28.21 -12.95
C ALA A 11 -21.67 -27.11 -11.89
N VAL A 12 -22.45 -27.40 -10.85
CA VAL A 12 -22.69 -26.47 -9.74
C VAL A 12 -21.41 -26.24 -8.93
N GLU A 13 -20.60 -27.27 -8.70
CA GLU A 13 -19.32 -27.14 -8.00
C GLU A 13 -18.30 -26.32 -8.80
N GLN A 14 -18.19 -26.55 -10.11
CA GLN A 14 -17.35 -25.76 -11.00
C GLN A 14 -17.80 -24.29 -11.05
N GLN A 15 -19.10 -24.05 -11.14
CA GLN A 15 -19.65 -22.69 -11.14
C GLN A 15 -19.42 -21.99 -9.79
N MET A 16 -19.53 -22.71 -8.67
CA MET A 16 -19.18 -22.20 -7.34
C MET A 16 -17.69 -21.86 -7.21
N ALA A 17 -16.81 -22.71 -7.74
CA ALA A 17 -15.38 -22.46 -7.75
C ALA A 17 -15.02 -21.22 -8.57
N GLN A 18 -15.63 -21.05 -9.75
CA GLN A 18 -15.45 -19.88 -10.59
C GLN A 18 -15.93 -18.59 -9.90
N LEU A 19 -17.14 -18.62 -9.34
CA LEU A 19 -17.68 -17.46 -8.62
C LEU A 19 -16.83 -17.06 -7.40
N LYS A 20 -16.27 -18.04 -6.68
CA LYS A 20 -15.31 -17.77 -5.59
C LYS A 20 -14.04 -17.09 -6.12
N GLN A 21 -13.53 -17.55 -7.26
CA GLN A 21 -12.35 -16.95 -7.87
C GLN A 21 -12.64 -15.51 -8.32
N ASP A 22 -13.76 -15.28 -9.01
CA ASP A 22 -14.19 -13.96 -9.44
C ASP A 22 -14.40 -13.00 -8.26
N LEU A 23 -14.98 -13.49 -7.15
CA LEU A 23 -15.14 -12.73 -5.91
C LEU A 23 -13.79 -12.31 -5.32
N LEU A 24 -12.83 -13.23 -5.27
CA LEU A 24 -11.48 -12.93 -4.78
C LEU A 24 -10.80 -11.88 -5.66
N ASP A 25 -10.95 -11.96 -6.99
CA ASP A 25 -10.36 -11.00 -7.92
C ASP A 25 -11.03 -9.63 -7.83
N ALA A 26 -12.34 -9.57 -7.63
CA ALA A 26 -13.07 -8.33 -7.37
C ALA A 26 -12.64 -7.66 -6.05
N GLN A 27 -12.49 -8.43 -4.97
CA GLN A 27 -12.00 -7.92 -3.68
C GLN A 27 -10.58 -7.36 -3.78
N ARG A 28 -9.70 -8.02 -4.55
CA ARG A 28 -8.35 -7.54 -4.82
C ARG A 28 -8.36 -6.21 -5.57
N MET A 29 -9.21 -6.07 -6.59
CA MET A 29 -9.32 -4.82 -7.35
C MET A 29 -9.89 -3.68 -6.49
N ALA A 30 -10.84 -3.97 -5.61
CA ALA A 30 -11.36 -3.00 -4.66
C ALA A 30 -10.26 -2.50 -3.70
N ALA A 31 -9.50 -3.42 -3.08
CA ALA A 31 -8.39 -3.07 -2.19
C ALA A 31 -7.30 -2.25 -2.91
N LEU A 32 -6.99 -2.58 -4.17
CA LEU A 32 -6.08 -1.79 -5.00
C LEU A 32 -6.62 -0.39 -5.31
N GLY A 33 -7.93 -0.27 -5.58
CA GLY A 33 -8.57 1.02 -5.82
C GLY A 33 -8.52 1.93 -4.59
N GLU A 34 -8.77 1.37 -3.41
CA GLU A 34 -8.69 2.07 -2.13
C GLU A 34 -7.25 2.52 -1.83
N LEU A 35 -6.28 1.63 -2.01
CA LEU A 35 -4.86 1.96 -1.91
C LEU A 35 -4.41 3.04 -2.89
N ALA A 36 -4.83 2.94 -4.15
CA ALA A 36 -4.49 3.92 -5.17
C ALA A 36 -5.11 5.29 -4.84
N SER A 37 -6.36 5.30 -4.37
CA SER A 37 -7.05 6.52 -3.94
C SER A 37 -6.37 7.19 -2.74
N THR A 38 -6.07 6.43 -1.69
CA THR A 38 -5.39 6.91 -0.48
C THR A 38 -3.97 7.40 -0.79
N THR A 39 -3.22 6.64 -1.59
CA THR A 39 -1.87 7.01 -2.05
C THR A 39 -1.90 8.27 -2.91
N ALA A 40 -2.79 8.35 -3.90
CA ALA A 40 -2.91 9.52 -4.78
C ALA A 40 -3.28 10.76 -3.97
N HIS A 41 -4.19 10.61 -3.01
CA HIS A 41 -4.54 11.67 -2.08
C HIS A 41 -3.34 12.11 -1.24
N GLU A 42 -2.56 11.20 -0.66
CA GLU A 42 -1.35 11.53 0.08
C GLU A 42 -0.30 12.23 -0.79
N PHE A 43 -0.07 11.74 -2.01
CA PHE A 43 0.84 12.36 -2.96
C PHE A 43 0.45 13.81 -3.28
N ASN A 44 -0.84 14.06 -3.53
CA ASN A 44 -1.36 15.40 -3.74
C ASN A 44 -1.16 16.31 -2.52
N ASN A 45 -1.25 15.77 -1.30
CA ASN A 45 -0.99 16.55 -0.08
C ASN A 45 0.49 16.94 0.05
N LEU A 46 1.40 16.02 -0.29
CA LEU A 46 2.84 16.29 -0.28
C LEU A 46 3.21 17.32 -1.34
N LEU A 47 2.67 17.19 -2.56
CA LEU A 47 2.85 18.17 -3.63
C LEU A 47 2.33 19.55 -3.22
N THR A 48 1.13 19.61 -2.63
CA THR A 48 0.56 20.87 -2.11
C THR A 48 1.47 21.52 -1.08
N THR A 49 2.04 20.72 -0.17
CA THR A 49 3.00 21.18 0.84
C THR A 49 4.25 21.77 0.17
N ILE A 50 4.86 21.03 -0.77
CA ILE A 50 6.04 21.48 -1.53
C ILE A 50 5.75 22.81 -2.23
N LEU A 51 4.63 22.91 -2.96
CA LEU A 51 4.26 24.11 -3.70
C LEU A 51 4.02 25.32 -2.77
N ASN A 52 3.36 25.11 -1.63
CA ASN A 52 3.08 26.19 -0.67
C ASN A 52 4.36 26.72 -0.03
N TYR A 53 5.26 25.84 0.40
CA TYR A 53 6.53 26.27 0.98
C TYR A 53 7.46 26.87 -0.08
N ALA A 54 7.44 26.39 -1.33
CA ALA A 54 8.18 27.02 -2.43
C ALA A 54 7.68 28.46 -2.67
N LYS A 55 6.36 28.66 -2.74
CA LYS A 55 5.75 30.00 -2.83
C LYS A 55 6.11 30.89 -1.64
N MET A 56 6.15 30.34 -0.43
CA MET A 56 6.55 31.06 0.77
C MET A 56 8.01 31.53 0.69
N GLY A 57 8.93 30.65 0.26
CA GLY A 57 10.35 30.97 0.07
C GLY A 57 10.59 31.98 -1.06
N LEU A 58 9.76 32.00 -2.10
CA LEU A 58 9.81 33.02 -3.16
C LEU A 58 9.28 34.39 -2.70
N ARG A 59 8.29 34.41 -1.81
CA ARG A 59 7.68 35.66 -1.32
C ARG A 59 8.55 36.38 -0.30
N HIS A 60 9.32 35.65 0.49
CA HIS A 60 10.09 36.19 1.60
C HIS A 60 11.59 36.22 1.31
N LYS A 61 12.26 37.31 1.68
CA LYS A 61 13.70 37.51 1.43
C LYS A 61 14.58 37.22 2.64
N ASP A 62 14.01 37.01 3.82
CA ASP A 62 14.78 36.66 5.01
C ASP A 62 15.26 35.20 4.95
N GLU A 63 16.46 34.97 5.45
CA GLU A 63 17.13 33.68 5.38
C GLU A 63 16.41 32.62 6.22
N ALA A 64 15.99 32.97 7.44
CA ALA A 64 15.33 32.05 8.36
C ALA A 64 14.05 31.44 7.76
N THR A 65 13.20 32.26 7.14
CA THR A 65 11.96 31.79 6.49
C THR A 65 12.27 30.91 5.28
N ARG A 66 13.27 31.26 4.46
CA ARG A 66 13.67 30.44 3.31
C ARG A 66 14.23 29.09 3.75
N THR A 67 15.11 29.06 4.74
CA THR A 67 15.66 27.81 5.28
C THR A 67 14.55 26.91 5.78
N ARG A 68 13.62 27.45 6.59
CA ARG A 68 12.46 26.69 7.07
C ARG A 68 11.58 26.19 5.92
N ALA A 69 11.40 26.97 4.86
CA ALA A 69 10.64 26.55 3.69
C ALA A 69 11.33 25.39 2.96
N LEU A 70 12.64 25.47 2.76
CA LEU A 70 13.45 24.42 2.13
C LEU A 70 13.44 23.12 2.95
N GLU A 71 13.55 23.20 4.27
CA GLU A 71 13.44 22.05 5.17
C GLU A 71 12.07 21.35 5.01
N LYS A 72 10.99 22.13 4.91
CA LYS A 72 9.64 21.58 4.72
C LYS A 72 9.45 20.96 3.35
N ILE A 73 10.02 21.56 2.30
CA ILE A 73 10.04 20.98 0.95
C ILE A 73 10.81 19.66 0.96
N LEU A 74 12.01 19.63 1.54
CA LEU A 74 12.84 18.43 1.62
C LEU A 74 12.11 17.31 2.36
N ALA A 75 11.54 17.61 3.54
CA ALA A 75 10.78 16.62 4.31
C ALA A 75 9.58 16.06 3.53
N ALA A 76 8.83 16.91 2.83
CA ALA A 76 7.70 16.47 2.00
C ALA A 76 8.17 15.64 0.79
N GLY A 77 9.28 16.01 0.15
CA GLY A 77 9.87 15.27 -0.96
C GLY A 77 10.37 13.88 -0.54
N THR A 78 11.12 13.79 0.56
CA THR A 78 11.57 12.50 1.13
C THR A 78 10.40 11.60 1.50
N ARG A 79 9.30 12.17 2.02
CA ARG A 79 8.09 11.38 2.28
C ARG A 79 7.43 10.90 0.99
N ALA A 80 7.37 11.73 -0.05
CA ALA A 80 6.79 11.35 -1.33
C ALA A 80 7.58 10.19 -1.99
N GLU A 81 8.91 10.22 -1.87
CA GLU A 81 9.78 9.12 -2.30
C GLU A 81 9.44 7.82 -1.56
N LYS A 82 9.34 7.84 -0.23
CA LYS A 82 8.99 6.65 0.58
C LYS A 82 7.63 6.05 0.18
N VAL A 83 6.61 6.89 0.04
CA VAL A 83 5.26 6.46 -0.36
C VAL A 83 5.29 5.82 -1.75
N THR A 84 5.98 6.46 -2.72
CA THR A 84 6.10 5.96 -4.09
C THR A 84 6.83 4.61 -4.14
N ASN A 85 7.92 4.49 -3.40
CA ASN A 85 8.68 3.24 -3.30
C ASN A 85 7.85 2.11 -2.68
N SER A 86 7.05 2.41 -1.66
CA SER A 86 6.19 1.43 -0.99
C SER A 86 5.09 0.93 -1.95
N VAL A 87 4.43 1.83 -2.68
CA VAL A 87 3.44 1.45 -3.69
C VAL A 87 4.04 0.61 -4.81
N LEU A 88 5.26 0.95 -5.26
CA LEU A 88 5.97 0.15 -6.26
C LEU A 88 6.37 -1.22 -5.72
N GLY A 89 6.79 -1.30 -4.45
CA GLY A 89 7.07 -2.55 -3.73
C GLY A 89 5.86 -3.48 -3.67
N MET A 90 4.70 -2.94 -3.27
CA MET A 90 3.43 -3.66 -3.30
C MET A 90 3.05 -4.12 -4.71
N ALA A 91 3.27 -3.28 -5.73
CA ALA A 91 3.02 -3.66 -7.12
C ALA A 91 3.93 -4.80 -7.61
N ARG A 92 5.17 -4.89 -7.12
CA ARG A 92 6.11 -5.98 -7.43
C ARG A 92 5.72 -7.30 -6.76
N ASN A 93 5.08 -7.25 -5.59
CA ASN A 93 4.65 -8.44 -4.83
C ASN A 93 3.31 -9.04 -5.29
N ARG A 94 2.82 -8.64 -6.48
CA ARG A 94 1.55 -9.11 -7.09
C ARG A 94 1.54 -10.57 -7.57
N GLY A 95 2.66 -11.29 -7.47
CA GLY A 95 2.68 -12.71 -7.79
C GLY A 95 1.64 -13.48 -6.96
N THR A 96 0.91 -14.40 -7.60
CA THR A 96 -0.03 -15.32 -6.94
C THR A 96 0.66 -16.58 -6.41
N SER A 97 1.93 -16.77 -6.76
CA SER A 97 2.73 -17.92 -6.36
C SER A 97 3.60 -17.58 -5.15
N PRO A 98 3.81 -18.54 -4.22
CA PRO A 98 4.73 -18.34 -3.11
C PRO A 98 6.15 -18.06 -3.61
N ALA A 99 6.79 -17.04 -3.04
CA ALA A 99 8.18 -16.66 -3.34
C ALA A 99 8.96 -16.41 -2.03
N PRO A 100 10.30 -16.63 -2.01
CA PRO A 100 11.13 -16.32 -0.85
C PRO A 100 11.16 -14.81 -0.55
N THR A 101 10.35 -14.38 0.41
CA THR A 101 10.12 -12.96 0.72
C THR A 101 10.54 -12.64 2.15
N ARG A 102 11.22 -11.51 2.37
CA ARG A 102 11.49 -11.01 3.72
C ARG A 102 10.23 -10.34 4.25
N LEU A 103 9.68 -10.87 5.34
CA LEU A 103 8.44 -10.34 5.92
C LEU A 103 8.60 -8.91 6.43
N GLY A 104 9.80 -8.56 6.92
CA GLY A 104 10.10 -7.20 7.38
C GLY A 104 9.95 -6.15 6.29
N ASP A 105 10.31 -6.48 5.04
CA ASP A 105 10.13 -5.57 3.90
C ASP A 105 8.64 -5.30 3.64
N LEU A 106 7.81 -6.36 3.67
CA LEU A 106 6.36 -6.24 3.49
C LEU A 106 5.71 -5.40 4.60
N VAL A 107 6.07 -5.64 5.85
CA VAL A 107 5.59 -4.86 6.99
C VAL A 107 6.02 -3.40 6.84
N GLY A 108 7.29 -3.15 6.52
CA GLY A 108 7.80 -1.78 6.34
C GLY A 108 7.08 -1.02 5.24
N GLU A 109 6.89 -1.63 4.07
CA GLU A 109 6.14 -1.04 2.95
C GLU A 109 4.70 -0.70 3.34
N THR A 110 3.99 -1.61 4.02
CA THR A 110 2.61 -1.37 4.47
C THR A 110 2.54 -0.28 5.53
N MET A 111 3.46 -0.27 6.51
CA MET A 111 3.44 0.73 7.59
C MET A 111 3.66 2.14 7.09
N VAL A 112 4.49 2.35 6.06
CA VAL A 112 4.68 3.68 5.44
C VAL A 112 3.35 4.25 4.89
N LEU A 113 2.49 3.39 4.34
CA LEU A 113 1.19 3.82 3.80
C LEU A 113 0.17 4.10 4.90
N LEU A 114 0.19 3.31 5.98
CA LEU A 114 -0.72 3.49 7.11
C LEU A 114 -0.31 4.65 8.03
N GLU A 115 0.96 5.07 8.00
CA GLU A 115 1.53 6.09 8.90
C GLU A 115 0.67 7.36 8.94
N ARG A 116 0.16 7.82 7.80
CA ARG A 116 -0.65 9.04 7.72
C ARG A 116 -1.98 8.90 8.46
N GLU A 117 -2.70 7.81 8.23
CA GLU A 117 -4.01 7.60 8.85
C GLU A 117 -3.85 7.37 10.35
N MET A 118 -2.83 6.61 10.77
CA MET A 118 -2.50 6.43 12.19
C MET A 118 -2.16 7.76 12.87
N ALA A 119 -1.32 8.59 12.24
CA ALA A 119 -0.96 9.91 12.76
C ALA A 119 -2.16 10.85 12.89
N LYS A 120 -3.11 10.81 11.94
CA LYS A 120 -4.37 11.57 12.00
C LYS A 120 -5.19 11.24 13.24
N HIS A 121 -5.20 9.97 13.65
CA HIS A 121 -5.88 9.50 14.86
C HIS A 121 -4.99 9.50 16.12
N ARG A 122 -3.76 10.04 16.02
CA ARG A 122 -2.76 10.08 17.11
C ARG A 122 -2.40 8.70 17.65
N ILE A 123 -2.41 7.70 16.78
CA ILE A 123 -2.00 6.33 17.08
C ILE A 123 -0.49 6.23 16.86
N GLN A 124 0.24 5.73 17.85
CA GLN A 124 1.63 5.35 17.72
C GLN A 124 1.71 3.83 17.48
N VAL A 125 2.46 3.44 16.46
CA VAL A 125 2.67 2.04 16.10
C VAL A 125 4.15 1.73 16.32
N GLU A 126 4.42 0.73 17.14
CA GLU A 126 5.76 0.18 17.33
C GLU A 126 5.84 -1.15 16.58
N VAL A 127 6.91 -1.31 15.78
CA VAL A 127 7.10 -2.47 14.93
C VAL A 127 8.37 -3.17 15.38
N GLU A 128 8.22 -4.36 15.96
CA GLU A 128 9.33 -5.21 16.37
C GLU A 128 9.42 -6.44 15.46
N ILE A 129 10.49 -6.52 14.67
CA ILE A 129 10.75 -7.64 13.76
C ILE A 129 11.91 -8.46 14.32
N MET A 130 11.60 -9.63 14.87
CA MET A 130 12.59 -10.50 15.51
C MET A 130 13.42 -11.36 14.53
N THR A 131 13.14 -11.32 13.22
CA THR A 131 13.86 -12.13 12.23
C THR A 131 13.95 -11.46 10.86
N ASP A 132 15.11 -11.57 10.21
CA ASP A 132 15.34 -11.10 8.84
C ASP A 132 15.08 -12.18 7.76
N ARG A 133 14.71 -13.39 8.21
CA ARG A 133 14.65 -14.58 7.35
C ARG A 133 13.59 -14.44 6.26
N ARG A 134 13.87 -15.04 5.11
CA ARG A 134 12.90 -15.17 4.02
C ARG A 134 11.94 -16.32 4.32
N ALA A 135 10.65 -16.08 4.12
CA ALA A 135 9.61 -17.09 4.14
C ALA A 135 9.05 -17.29 2.73
N LEU A 136 8.66 -18.53 2.39
CA LEU A 136 8.00 -18.83 1.13
C LEU A 136 6.52 -18.44 1.25
N VAL A 137 6.16 -17.25 0.78
CA VAL A 137 4.82 -16.67 0.95
C VAL A 137 4.34 -15.98 -0.32
N VAL A 138 3.02 -15.84 -0.43
CA VAL A 138 2.41 -14.96 -1.45
C VAL A 138 2.41 -13.54 -0.88
N GLY A 139 3.37 -12.71 -1.30
CA GLY A 139 3.60 -11.39 -0.72
C GLY A 139 2.35 -10.49 -0.72
N SER A 140 1.60 -10.49 -1.82
CA SER A 140 0.33 -9.76 -1.94
C SER A 140 -0.73 -10.16 -0.90
N GLN A 141 -0.81 -11.44 -0.53
CA GLN A 141 -1.76 -11.90 0.50
C GLN A 141 -1.35 -11.42 1.90
N ILE A 142 -0.05 -11.45 2.21
CA ILE A 142 0.46 -10.91 3.47
C ILE A 142 0.18 -9.41 3.56
N GLN A 143 0.46 -8.67 2.50
CA GLN A 143 0.18 -7.23 2.44
C GLN A 143 -1.31 -6.93 2.60
N GLN A 144 -2.21 -7.75 2.04
CA GLN A 144 -3.65 -7.61 2.20
C GLN A 144 -4.11 -7.83 3.66
N VAL A 145 -3.48 -8.75 4.41
CA VAL A 145 -3.83 -8.99 5.82
C VAL A 145 -3.34 -7.86 6.73
N LEU A 146 -2.27 -7.17 6.34
CA LEU A 146 -1.68 -6.09 7.13
C LEU A 146 -2.37 -4.73 6.96
N MET A 147 -3.17 -4.57 5.89
CA MET A 147 -3.99 -3.37 5.65
C MET A 147 -5.37 -3.50 6.28
#